data_AF-W0AHF9-F1
#
_entry.id   AF-W0AHF9-F1
#
_cell.length_a   1.000
_cell.length_b   1.000
_cell.length_c   1.000
_cell.angle_alpha   90.00
_cell.angle_beta   90.00
_cell.angle_gamma   90.00
#
_symmetry.space_group_name_H-M   'P 1'
#
loop_
_entity.id
_entity.type
_entity.pdbx_description
1 polymer ?
#
loop_
_entity_poly.entity_id
_entity_poly.type
_entity_poly.pdbx_seq_one_letter_code
_entity_poly.pdbx_strand_id
1 'polypeptide(L)'
;MSADVKLDELGLWPDEALAKLRGAWITTADQLIAMARTSGGVAALSEQTGVDAGEVSRLVGLTEAHRREQGGLGMAGPADTADYGMGALRPDTDE
;
A
#
# COMPACT_ATOMS: atom_id res chain seq x y z
N MET A 1 10.28 -1.60 7.13
CA MET A 1 8.86 -1.23 7.28
C MET A 1 8.57 -0.16 6.25
N SER A 2 7.77 -0.45 5.22
CA SER A 2 7.34 0.59 4.28
C SER A 2 6.49 1.58 5.05
N ALA A 3 6.82 2.87 4.99
CA ALA A 3 5.97 3.91 5.53
C ALA A 3 4.65 3.89 4.73
N ASP A 4 3.52 3.80 5.42
CA ASP A 4 2.21 3.94 4.80
C ASP A 4 2.09 5.36 4.20
N VAL A 5 2.20 5.46 2.88
CA VAL A 5 2.06 6.73 2.16
C VAL A 5 0.59 7.14 2.22
N LYS A 6 0.29 8.27 2.87
CA LYS A 6 -1.08 8.74 2.95
C LYS A 6 -1.57 9.22 1.59
N LEU A 7 -2.84 8.93 1.30
CA LEU A 7 -3.41 9.20 0.00
C LEU A 7 -3.60 10.70 -0.28
N ASP A 8 -3.82 11.49 0.77
CA ASP A 8 -4.00 12.94 0.69
C ASP A 8 -2.69 13.72 0.48
N GLU A 9 -1.58 13.19 0.98
CA GLU A 9 -0.24 13.75 0.77
C GLU A 9 0.21 13.65 -0.70
N LEU A 10 -0.41 12.79 -1.51
CA LEU A 10 -0.09 12.63 -2.93
C LEU A 10 -0.57 13.79 -3.81
N GLY A 11 -1.63 14.50 -3.41
CA GLY A 11 -2.24 15.56 -4.21
C GLY A 11 -2.76 15.11 -5.59
N LEU A 12 -2.96 13.81 -5.80
CA LEU A 12 -3.41 13.24 -7.08
C LEU A 12 -4.94 13.21 -7.20
N TRP A 13 -5.63 13.01 -6.08
CA TRP A 13 -7.07 12.74 -6.05
C TRP A 13 -7.87 14.02 -5.77
N PRO A 14 -9.09 14.17 -6.34
CA PRO A 14 -10.00 15.27 -5.98
C PRO A 14 -10.36 15.23 -4.49
N ASP A 15 -10.48 16.40 -3.85
CA ASP A 15 -10.78 16.51 -2.41
C ASP A 15 -12.07 15.79 -2.01
N GLU A 16 -13.12 15.88 -2.84
CA GLU A 16 -14.39 15.21 -2.60
C GLU A 16 -14.23 13.67 -2.64
N ALA A 17 -13.43 13.16 -3.58
CA ALA A 17 -13.12 11.74 -3.68
C ALA A 17 -12.31 11.27 -2.46
N LEU A 18 -11.32 12.05 -2.02
CA LEU A 18 -10.54 11.78 -0.81
C LEU A 18 -11.42 11.74 0.44
N ALA A 19 -12.39 12.65 0.56
CA ALA A 19 -13.33 12.63 1.69
C ALA A 19 -14.17 11.33 1.71
N LYS A 20 -14.67 10.88 0.56
CA LYS A 20 -15.43 9.62 0.45
C LYS A 20 -14.56 8.37 0.70
N LEU A 21 -13.30 8.38 0.27
CA LEU A 21 -12.34 7.30 0.53
C LEU A 21 -11.99 7.22 2.03
N ARG A 22 -11.73 8.36 2.68
CA ARG A 22 -11.53 8.43 4.14
C ARG A 22 -12.76 7.93 4.90
N GLY A 23 -13.96 8.28 4.45
CA GLY A 23 -15.22 7.79 5.02
C GLY A 23 -15.34 6.26 4.99
N ALA A 24 -14.72 5.60 4.02
CA ALA A 24 -14.63 4.14 3.92
C ALA A 24 -13.30 3.55 4.42
N TRP A 25 -12.53 4.32 5.19
CA TRP A 25 -11.25 3.89 5.78
C TRP A 25 -10.15 3.53 4.77
N ILE A 26 -10.26 4.03 3.53
CA ILE A 26 -9.20 3.98 2.51
C ILE A 26 -8.40 5.27 2.66
N THR A 27 -7.30 5.20 3.41
CA THR A 27 -6.49 6.36 3.82
C THR A 27 -5.07 6.33 3.29
N THR A 28 -4.59 5.16 2.86
CA THR A 28 -3.23 4.98 2.32
C THR A 28 -3.25 4.59 0.85
N ALA A 29 -2.15 4.90 0.15
CA ALA A 29 -1.93 4.49 -1.24
C ALA A 29 -2.05 2.96 -1.39
N ASP A 30 -1.53 2.21 -0.42
CA ASP A 30 -1.51 0.76 -0.44
C ASP A 30 -2.90 0.15 -0.34
N GLN A 31 -3.74 0.70 0.54
CA GLN A 31 -5.14 0.29 0.68
C GLN A 31 -5.92 0.52 -0.62
N LEU A 32 -5.75 1.71 -1.22
CA LEU A 32 -6.39 2.05 -2.48
C LEU A 32 -5.96 1.10 -3.61
N ILE A 33 -4.66 0.86 -3.75
CA ILE A 33 -4.09 -0.04 -4.76
C ILE A 33 -4.60 -1.47 -4.56
N ALA A 34 -4.61 -1.96 -3.31
CA ALA A 34 -5.10 -3.29 -2.99
C ALA A 34 -6.60 -3.44 -3.35
N MET A 35 -7.41 -2.43 -3.03
CA MET A 35 -8.83 -2.41 -3.40
C MET A 35 -9.02 -2.43 -4.92
N ALA A 36 -8.29 -1.61 -5.66
CA ALA A 36 -8.41 -1.53 -7.12
C ALA A 36 -8.03 -2.86 -7.83
N ARG A 37 -7.17 -3.69 -7.21
CA ARG A 37 -6.77 -5.01 -7.73
C ARG A 37 -7.81 -6.10 -7.51
N THR A 38 -8.80 -5.87 -6.66
CA THR A 38 -9.91 -6.82 -6.48
C THR A 38 -10.78 -6.88 -7.73
N SER A 39 -11.48 -8.00 -7.95
CA SER A 39 -12.44 -8.10 -9.05
C SER A 39 -13.56 -7.07 -8.86
N GLY A 40 -13.70 -6.14 -9.80
CA GLY A 40 -14.67 -5.04 -9.71
C GLY A 40 -14.24 -3.87 -8.81
N GLY A 41 -13.03 -3.88 -8.25
CA GLY A 41 -12.55 -2.85 -7.34
C GLY A 41 -12.57 -1.44 -7.93
N VAL A 42 -12.17 -1.30 -9.20
CA VAL A 42 -12.25 -0.01 -9.91
C VAL A 42 -13.68 0.49 -10.05
N ALA A 43 -14.64 -0.39 -10.37
CA ALA A 43 -16.04 -0.01 -10.49
C ALA A 43 -16.61 0.43 -9.13
N ALA A 44 -16.31 -0.32 -8.06
CA ALA A 44 -16.72 0.06 -6.71
C ALA A 44 -16.11 1.39 -6.25
N LEU A 45 -14.83 1.63 -6.53
CA LEU A 45 -14.17 2.91 -6.25
C LEU A 45 -14.78 4.05 -7.07
N SER A 46 -15.16 3.79 -8.32
CA SER A 46 -15.85 4.76 -9.18
C SER A 46 -17.21 5.15 -8.60
N GLU A 47 -18.05 4.18 -8.27
CA GLU A 47 -19.36 4.41 -7.64
C GLU A 47 -19.23 5.17 -6.31
N GLN A 48 -18.27 4.76 -5.47
CA GLN A 48 -18.06 5.35 -4.17
C GLN A 48 -17.55 6.79 -4.26
N THR A 49 -16.62 7.08 -5.15
CA THR A 49 -16.01 8.41 -5.25
C THR A 49 -16.82 9.36 -6.11
N GLY A 50 -17.62 8.83 -7.04
CA GLY A 50 -18.28 9.60 -8.11
C GLY A 50 -17.33 9.95 -9.27
N VAL A 51 -16.10 9.43 -9.27
CA VAL A 51 -15.13 9.61 -10.34
C VAL A 51 -15.35 8.54 -11.40
N ASP A 52 -15.26 8.89 -12.68
CA ASP A 52 -15.39 7.93 -13.78
C ASP A 52 -14.40 6.75 -13.66
N ALA A 53 -14.81 5.54 -14.03
CA ALA A 53 -14.00 4.33 -13.86
C ALA A 53 -12.67 4.36 -14.65
N GLY A 54 -12.65 5.01 -15.82
CA GLY A 54 -11.42 5.23 -16.59
C GLY A 54 -10.47 6.18 -15.86
N GLU A 55 -11.00 7.24 -15.27
CA GLU A 55 -10.21 8.18 -14.48
C GLU A 55 -9.75 7.57 -13.15
N VAL A 56 -10.58 6.76 -12.48
CA VAL A 56 -10.16 5.96 -11.30
C VAL A 56 -8.99 5.05 -11.67
N SER A 57 -9.08 4.34 -12.79
CA SER A 57 -7.98 3.47 -13.26
C SER A 57 -6.69 4.26 -13.47
N ARG A 58 -6.80 5.45 -14.08
CA ARG A 58 -5.66 6.35 -14.28
C ARG A 58 -5.06 6.83 -12.96
N LEU A 59 -5.90 7.32 -12.04
CA LEU A 59 -5.47 7.83 -10.72
C LEU A 59 -4.81 6.74 -9.87
N VAL A 60 -5.34 5.52 -9.90
CA VAL A 60 -4.71 4.35 -9.26
C VAL A 60 -3.34 4.07 -9.89
N GLY A 61 -3.21 4.10 -11.22
CA GLY A 61 -1.93 3.92 -11.89
C GLY A 61 -0.90 4.98 -11.51
N LEU A 62 -1.31 6.25 -11.40
CA LEU A 62 -0.46 7.34 -10.91
C LEU A 62 -0.05 7.13 -9.44
N THR A 63 -0.99 6.67 -8.61
CA THR A 63 -0.74 6.33 -7.20
C THR A 63 0.29 5.20 -7.10
N GLU A 64 0.17 4.15 -7.92
CA GLU A 64 1.15 3.05 -7.99
C GLU A 64 2.54 3.52 -8.43
N ALA A 65 2.60 4.38 -9.45
CA ALA A 65 3.85 4.93 -9.96
C ALA A 65 4.55 5.78 -8.88
N HIS A 66 3.82 6.67 -8.23
CA HIS A 66 4.35 7.53 -7.19
C HIS A 66 4.85 6.72 -5.98
N ARG A 67 4.09 5.69 -5.56
CA ARG A 67 4.53 4.76 -4.52
C ARG A 67 5.83 4.06 -4.91
N ARG A 68 5.97 3.64 -6.17
CA ARG A 68 7.19 2.96 -6.64
C ARG A 68 8.40 3.89 -6.62
N GLU A 69 8.22 5.17 -6.95
CA GLU A 69 9.26 6.19 -6.89
C GLU A 69 9.69 6.49 -5.44
N GLN A 70 8.72 6.60 -4.52
CA GLN A 70 9.01 6.79 -3.09
C GLN A 70 9.59 5.54 -2.42
N GLY A 71 9.22 4.35 -2.90
CA GLY A 71 9.71 3.04 -2.44
C GLY A 71 11.01 2.57 -3.11
N GLY A 72 11.61 3.37 -3.99
CA GLY A 72 12.83 3.06 -4.74
C GLY A 72 14.12 2.87 -3.91
N LEU A 73 14.05 2.93 -2.58
CA LEU A 73 15.12 2.59 -1.65
C LEU A 73 14.89 1.25 -0.91
N GLY A 74 14.02 0.39 -1.43
CA GLY A 74 13.69 -0.89 -0.82
C GLY A 74 13.81 -2.07 -1.78
N MET A 75 14.97 -2.22 -2.46
CA MET A 75 15.39 -3.55 -2.88
C MET A 75 15.44 -4.42 -1.63
N ALA A 76 14.38 -5.20 -1.40
CA ALA A 76 14.45 -6.39 -0.57
C ALA A 76 15.41 -7.35 -1.27
N GLY A 77 16.71 -7.12 -1.10
CA GLY A 77 17.67 -8.21 -1.10
C GLY A 77 17.19 -9.24 -0.07
N PRO A 78 17.43 -10.54 -0.29
CA PRO A 78 17.16 -11.54 0.73
C PRO A 78 17.73 -11.03 2.05
N ALA A 79 16.91 -11.03 3.11
CA ALA A 79 17.35 -10.61 4.43
C ALA A 79 18.64 -11.38 4.75
N ASP A 80 19.75 -10.65 4.86
CA ASP A 80 21.00 -11.24 5.29
C ASP A 80 20.81 -11.69 6.73
N THR A 81 20.58 -12.99 6.89
CA THR A 81 20.39 -13.65 8.18
C THR A 81 21.73 -14.05 8.80
N ALA A 82 22.87 -13.64 8.21
CA ALA A 82 24.19 -13.98 8.73
C ALA A 82 24.43 -13.46 10.16
N ASP A 83 23.78 -12.36 10.57
CA ASP A 83 23.96 -11.76 11.90
C ASP A 83 22.84 -12.07 12.90
N TYR A 84 21.77 -12.76 12.51
CA TYR A 84 20.73 -13.23 13.44
C TYR A 84 20.88 -14.73 13.68
N GLY A 85 21.85 -15.10 14.50
CA GLY A 85 21.89 -16.40 15.18
C GLY A 85 20.71 -16.53 16.15
N MET A 86 19.51 -16.83 15.63
CA MET A 86 18.33 -17.13 16.44
C MET A 86 18.46 -18.56 16.99
N GLY A 87 19.09 -18.61 18.16
CA GLY A 87 19.01 -19.61 19.22
C GLY A 87 18.39 -20.97 18.88
N ALA A 88 19.25 -21.98 18.81
CA ALA A 88 18.93 -23.31 19.31
C ALA A 88 20.12 -23.84 20.12
N LEU A 89 20.45 -23.18 21.23
CA LEU A 89 21.19 -23.84 22.30
C LEU A 89 20.22 -24.78 23.00
N ARG A 90 20.50 -26.09 22.94
CA ARG A 90 19.88 -27.05 23.87
C ARG A 90 20.26 -26.62 25.30
N PRO A 91 19.35 -26.69 26.28
CA PRO A 91 19.76 -26.56 27.67
C PRO A 91 20.75 -27.68 27.99
N ASP A 92 21.84 -27.33 28.65
CA ASP A 92 22.76 -28.30 29.24
C ASP A 92 21.98 -29.13 30.27
N THR A 93 21.79 -30.41 29.99
CA THR A 93 21.56 -31.40 31.03
C THR A 93 22.92 -31.88 31.49
N ASP A 94 23.44 -31.26 32.55
CA ASP A 94 24.31 -31.94 33.49
C ASP A 94 23.46 -32.99 34.23
N GLU A 95 23.64 -34.27 33.88
CA GLU A 95 23.72 -35.46 34.76
C GLU A 95 23.82 -36.76 33.95
#